data_AF-A0A0D0F6W5-F1
#
_entry.id   AF-A0A0D0F6W5-F1
#
_cell.length_a   1.000
_cell.length_b   1.000
_cell.length_c   1.000
_cell.angle_alpha   90.00
_cell.angle_beta   90.00
_cell.angle_gamma   90.00
#
_symmetry.space_group_name_H-M   'P 1'
#
loop_
_entity.id
_entity.type
_entity.pdbx_description
1 polymer ?
#
loop_
_entity_poly.entity_id
_entity_poly.type
_entity_poly.pdbx_seq_one_letter_code
_entity_poly.pdbx_strand_id
1 'polypeptide(L)'
;MKDSTLKDLFSKALLTYRHFGYEQPDTNSRKLMLISSFQDEVDGNPFHFPLGAYHQFEQMAEIKLKFISATPSFIKMKIIKGTDPQKTVYFKHKQIDVSKDL
;
A
#
# COMPACT_ATOMS: atom_id res chain seq x y z
N MET A 1 10.72 -3.33 -21.13
CA MET A 1 10.10 -3.60 -19.81
C MET A 1 9.00 -2.57 -19.62
N LYS A 2 7.73 -2.96 -19.60
CA LYS A 2 6.63 -2.03 -19.33
C LYS A 2 6.75 -1.62 -17.86
N ASP A 3 6.92 -0.32 -17.60
CA ASP A 3 6.76 0.26 -16.27
C ASP A 3 5.33 -0.03 -15.79
N SER A 4 5.15 -1.13 -15.08
CA SER A 4 3.90 -1.45 -14.40
C SER A 4 3.65 -0.32 -13.41
N THR A 5 2.69 0.54 -13.71
CA THR A 5 2.37 1.66 -12.84
C THR A 5 1.78 1.10 -11.55
N LEU A 6 1.91 1.82 -10.43
CA LEU A 6 1.28 1.42 -9.16
C LEU A 6 -0.22 1.16 -9.34
N LYS A 7 -0.86 1.87 -10.28
CA LYS A 7 -2.24 1.62 -10.66
C LYS A 7 -2.43 0.18 -11.12
N ASP A 8 -1.59 -0.36 -12.01
CA ASP A 8 -1.74 -1.71 -12.56
C ASP A 8 -1.62 -2.83 -11.52
N LEU A 9 -0.82 -2.64 -10.47
CA LEU A 9 -0.69 -3.58 -9.35
C LEU A 9 -1.89 -3.56 -8.40
N PHE A 10 -2.62 -2.43 -8.33
CA PHE A 10 -3.69 -2.22 -7.35
C PHE A 10 -5.09 -1.97 -7.99
N SER A 11 -5.19 -1.91 -9.33
CA SER A 11 -6.34 -1.38 -10.10
C SER A 11 -7.64 -2.16 -9.99
N LYS A 12 -7.62 -3.41 -9.52
CA LYS A 12 -8.84 -4.20 -9.28
C LYS A 12 -9.32 -4.23 -7.83
N ALA A 13 -8.56 -3.67 -6.88
CA ALA A 13 -8.87 -3.75 -5.44
C ALA A 13 -9.17 -2.38 -4.78
N LEU A 14 -8.96 -1.26 -5.46
CA LEU A 14 -9.03 0.09 -4.86
C LEU A 14 -10.44 0.64 -4.61
N LEU A 15 -11.51 -0.06 -5.03
CA LEU A 15 -12.88 0.46 -4.89
C LEU A 15 -13.57 0.11 -3.57
N THR A 16 -12.93 -0.62 -2.64
CA THR A 16 -13.56 -1.00 -1.34
C THR A 16 -12.58 -1.52 -0.28
N TYR A 17 -11.36 -1.01 -0.18
CA TYR A 17 -10.35 -1.66 0.68
C TYR A 17 -9.43 -0.76 1.48
N ARG A 18 -9.12 -1.25 2.69
CA ARG A 18 -8.00 -0.87 3.55
C ARG A 18 -6.77 -1.66 3.12
N HIS A 19 -5.69 -0.98 2.78
CA HIS A 19 -4.39 -1.56 2.53
C HIS A 19 -3.40 -1.03 3.56
N PHE A 20 -2.95 -1.91 4.44
CA PHE A 20 -1.87 -1.61 5.36
C PHE A 20 -0.51 -1.84 4.69
N GLY A 21 0.39 -0.88 4.89
CA GLY A 21 1.81 -1.06 4.64
C GLY A 21 2.49 -1.56 5.92
N TYR A 22 3.30 -2.60 5.80
CA TYR A 22 3.95 -3.30 6.90
C TYR A 22 5.47 -3.11 6.85
N GLU A 23 6.13 -3.17 8.01
CA GLU A 23 7.59 -3.07 8.13
C GLU A 23 8.32 -4.32 7.65
N GLN A 24 7.66 -5.48 7.74
CA GLN A 24 8.14 -6.77 7.25
C GLN A 24 7.07 -7.41 6.36
N PRO A 25 7.38 -8.42 5.53
CA PRO A 25 6.38 -9.20 4.79
C PRO A 25 5.59 -10.14 5.72
N ASP A 26 4.97 -9.56 6.75
CA ASP A 26 4.19 -10.23 7.80
C ASP A 26 3.10 -9.27 8.27
N THR A 27 1.84 -9.72 8.28
CA THR A 27 0.69 -8.92 8.73
C THR A 27 0.65 -8.67 10.23
N ASN A 28 1.43 -9.43 11.02
CA ASN A 28 1.59 -9.20 12.45
C ASN A 28 2.70 -8.18 12.75
N SER A 29 3.51 -7.82 11.75
CA SER A 29 4.53 -6.81 11.91
C SER A 29 3.93 -5.41 12.07
N ARG A 30 4.77 -4.46 12.48
CA ARG A 30 4.37 -3.07 12.68
C ARG A 30 3.75 -2.50 11.40
N LYS A 31 2.55 -1.94 11.53
CA LYS A 31 1.89 -1.17 10.49
C LYS A 31 2.55 0.20 10.38
N LEU A 32 2.98 0.54 9.18
CA LEU A 32 3.69 1.78 8.88
C LEU A 32 2.79 2.82 8.23
N MET A 33 1.83 2.40 7.40
CA MET A 33 0.85 3.28 6.75
C MET A 33 -0.46 2.58 6.49
N LEU A 34 -1.49 3.36 6.21
CA LEU A 34 -2.79 2.91 5.73
C LEU A 34 -3.16 3.63 4.44
N ILE A 35 -3.76 2.89 3.52
CA ILE A 35 -4.46 3.44 2.36
C ILE A 35 -5.90 2.96 2.48
N SER A 36 -6.84 3.88 2.62
CA SER A 36 -8.23 3.55 2.93
C SER A 36 -9.18 4.49 2.21
N SER A 37 -10.29 3.95 1.70
CA SER A 37 -11.40 4.76 1.20
C SER A 37 -12.21 5.43 2.32
N PHE A 38 -12.00 5.03 3.59
CA PHE A 38 -12.74 5.52 4.75
C PHE A 38 -12.07 6.77 5.33
N GLN A 39 -12.79 7.90 5.30
CA GLN A 39 -12.26 9.21 5.70
C GLN A 39 -11.90 9.28 7.19
N ASP A 40 -12.70 8.65 8.05
CA ASP A 40 -12.47 8.54 9.49
C ASP A 40 -11.20 7.76 9.85
N GLU A 41 -10.60 7.03 8.91
CA GLU A 41 -9.34 6.31 9.10
C GLU A 41 -8.13 7.03 8.49
N VAL A 42 -8.37 8.09 7.73
CA VAL A 42 -7.36 8.82 6.97
C VAL A 42 -7.15 10.21 7.54
N ASP A 43 -8.22 10.94 7.79
CA ASP A 43 -8.18 12.36 8.17
C ASP A 43 -7.39 12.58 9.45
N GLY A 44 -6.28 13.31 9.32
CA GLY A 44 -5.38 13.62 10.44
C GLY A 44 -4.54 12.44 10.92
N ASN A 45 -4.48 11.32 10.19
CA ASN A 45 -3.77 10.10 10.59
C ASN A 45 -4.15 9.65 12.02
N PRO A 46 -5.43 9.27 12.26
CA PRO A 46 -6.00 9.12 13.60
C PRO A 46 -5.40 7.94 14.39
N PHE A 47 -4.79 6.99 13.69
CA PHE A 47 -4.08 5.85 14.28
C PHE A 47 -2.56 6.07 14.39
N HIS A 48 -2.08 7.28 14.09
CA HIS A 48 -0.67 7.69 14.20
C HIS A 48 0.31 6.76 13.47
N PHE A 49 -0.03 6.33 12.25
CA PHE A 49 0.86 5.52 11.43
C PHE A 49 2.15 6.33 11.11
N PRO A 50 3.36 5.75 11.28
CA PRO A 50 4.62 6.46 11.09
C PRO A 50 4.83 7.11 9.72
N LEU A 51 4.24 6.52 8.68
CA LEU A 51 4.32 7.00 7.30
C LEU A 51 2.98 7.60 6.83
N GLY A 52 2.00 7.77 7.72
CA GLY A 52 0.72 8.41 7.42
C GLY A 52 -0.42 7.47 7.00
N ALA A 53 -1.60 8.06 6.85
CA ALA A 53 -2.81 7.44 6.32
C ALA A 53 -3.30 8.24 5.09
N TYR A 54 -3.75 7.57 4.04
CA TYR A 54 -4.06 8.21 2.76
C TYR A 54 -5.32 7.65 2.10
N HIS A 55 -6.07 8.50 1.40
CA HIS A 55 -7.27 8.08 0.69
C HIS A 55 -6.97 7.19 -0.52
N GLN A 56 -5.95 7.57 -1.29
CA GLN A 56 -5.51 6.82 -2.46
C GLN A 56 -4.04 7.12 -2.72
N PHE A 57 -3.35 6.21 -3.41
CA PHE A 57 -1.94 6.39 -3.80
C PHE A 57 -1.68 7.69 -4.56
N GLU A 58 -2.65 8.16 -5.33
CA GLU A 58 -2.56 9.37 -6.15
C GLU A 58 -2.65 10.67 -5.34
N GLN A 59 -3.17 10.60 -4.11
CA GLN A 59 -3.27 11.73 -3.19
C GLN A 59 -2.13 11.77 -2.17
N MET A 60 -1.12 10.89 -2.30
CA MET A 60 0.09 10.89 -1.47
C MET A 60 1.05 12.01 -1.90
N ALA A 61 0.72 13.26 -1.60
CA ALA A 61 1.58 14.40 -1.92
C ALA A 61 2.93 14.34 -1.18
N GLU A 62 2.92 13.77 0.02
CA GLU A 62 4.03 13.77 0.98
C GLU A 62 4.97 12.56 0.83
N ILE A 63 4.47 11.42 0.33
CA ILE A 63 5.23 10.18 0.20
C ILE A 63 5.19 9.66 -1.24
N LYS A 64 6.33 9.23 -1.78
CA LYS A 64 6.40 8.49 -3.05
C LYS A 64 7.02 7.13 -2.84
N LEU A 65 6.35 6.11 -3.36
CA LEU A 65 6.79 4.73 -3.30
C LEU A 65 7.23 4.25 -4.69
N LYS A 66 8.33 3.50 -4.74
CA LYS A 66 8.82 2.81 -5.94
C LYS A 66 8.68 1.31 -5.74
N PHE A 67 8.09 0.63 -6.72
CA PHE A 67 8.05 -0.82 -6.75
C PHE A 67 9.47 -1.42 -6.82
N ILE A 68 9.72 -2.48 -6.05
CA ILE A 68 11.00 -3.20 -6.05
C ILE A 68 10.81 -4.65 -6.52
N SER A 69 9.87 -5.37 -5.90
CA SER A 69 9.58 -6.77 -6.25
C SER A 69 8.21 -7.18 -5.72
N ALA A 70 7.71 -8.33 -6.16
CA ALA A 70 6.54 -8.98 -5.62
C ALA A 70 6.82 -10.46 -5.35
N THR A 71 6.23 -10.99 -4.28
CA THR A 71 6.05 -12.42 -4.03
C THR A 71 4.55 -12.74 -4.12
N PRO A 72 4.14 -14.02 -4.13
CA PRO A 72 2.73 -14.37 -4.14
C PRO A 72 1.92 -13.74 -2.99
N SER A 73 2.57 -13.44 -1.86
CA SER A 73 1.93 -12.94 -0.64
C SER A 73 2.14 -11.45 -0.39
N PHE A 74 3.22 -10.84 -0.91
CA PHE A 74 3.56 -9.45 -0.60
C PHE A 74 4.18 -8.70 -1.79
N ILE A 75 3.80 -7.42 -1.91
CA ILE A 75 4.47 -6.45 -2.77
C ILE A 75 5.49 -5.70 -1.91
N LYS A 76 6.74 -5.62 -2.38
CA LYS A 76 7.83 -4.86 -1.77
C LYS A 76 7.98 -3.51 -2.47
N MET A 77 7.92 -2.44 -1.70
CA MET A 77 8.05 -1.07 -2.17
C MET A 77 9.11 -0.32 -1.36
N LYS A 78 9.74 0.67 -1.98
CA LYS A 78 10.73 1.53 -1.34
C LYS A 78 10.26 2.97 -1.33
N ILE A 79 10.43 3.67 -0.22
CA ILE A 79 10.19 5.11 -0.13
C ILE A 79 11.30 5.83 -0.88
N ILE A 80 10.91 6.64 -1.88
CA ILE A 80 11.82 7.45 -2.68
C ILE A 80 11.63 8.96 -2.44
N LYS A 81 10.57 9.36 -1.73
CA LYS A 81 10.32 10.72 -1.24
C LYS A 81 9.43 10.64 0.00
N GLY A 82 9.66 11.49 1.00
CA GLY A 82 8.85 11.59 2.22
C GLY A 82 9.67 11.29 3.48
N THR A 83 8.98 10.92 4.54
CA THR A 83 9.60 10.51 5.82
C THR A 83 10.39 9.21 5.63
N ASP A 84 11.64 9.20 6.10
CA ASP A 84 12.58 8.07 6.02
C ASP A 84 12.79 7.54 4.58
N PRO A 85 13.35 8.38 3.68
CA PRO A 85 13.70 7.95 2.34
C PRO A 85 14.68 6.78 2.43
N GLN A 86 14.48 5.77 1.58
CA GLN A 86 15.12 4.45 1.60
C GLN A 86 14.43 3.35 2.42
N LYS A 87 13.48 3.66 3.32
CA LYS A 87 12.72 2.62 4.03
C LYS A 87 11.89 1.76 3.07
N THR A 88 11.77 0.48 3.41
CA THR A 88 10.96 -0.48 2.65
C THR A 88 9.60 -0.65 3.33
N VAL A 89 8.55 -0.75 2.53
CA VAL A 89 7.18 -1.03 2.97
C VAL A 89 6.66 -2.24 2.20
N TYR A 90 5.99 -3.14 2.91
CA TYR A 90 5.40 -4.34 2.35
C TYR A 90 3.88 -4.23 2.34
N PHE A 91 3.24 -4.50 1.22
CA PHE A 91 1.77 -4.55 1.13
C PHE A 91 1.35 -6.00 0.88
N LYS A 92 0.33 -6.46 1.61
CA LYS A 92 -0.21 -7.81 1.36
C LYS A 92 -0.77 -7.85 -0.06
N HIS A 93 -0.24 -8.77 -0.87
CA HIS A 93 -0.76 -9.05 -2.19
C HIS A 93 -2.11 -9.76 -2.00
N LYS A 94 -3.19 -9.17 -2.54
CA LYS A 94 -4.49 -9.82 -2.52
C LYS A 94 -4.60 -10.64 -3.80
N GLN A 95 -4.58 -11.97 -3.69
CA GLN A 95 -5.04 -12.81 -4.81
C GLN A 95 -6.50 -12.43 -5.06
N ILE A 96 -6.81 -12.02 -6.29
CA ILE A 96 -8.18 -12.04 -6.77
C ILE A 96 -8.49 -13.53 -6.93
N ASP A 97 -9.32 -14.09 -6.05
CA ASP A 97 -9.93 -15.39 -6.31
C ASP A 97 -10.79 -15.23 -7.57
N VAL A 98 -10.27 -15.70 -8.70
CA VAL A 98 -11.07 -15.92 -9.90
C VAL A 98 -11.73 -17.28 -9.76
N SER A 99 -12.57 -17.42 -8.74
CA SER A 99 -13.44 -18.57 -8.56
C SER A 99 -14.85 -18.07 -8.32
N LYS A 100 -15.45 -17.57 -9.40
CA LYS A 100 -16.88 -17.52 -9.68
C LYS A 100 -17.02 -16.91 -11.06
N ASP A 101 -17.09 -17.79 -12.05
CA ASP A 101 -17.89 -17.71 -13.28
C ASP A 101 -17.44 -18.88 -14.16
N LEU A 102 -17.82 -20.09 -13.71
CA LEU A 102 -17.96 -21.28 -14.56
C LEU A 102 -19.46 -21.48 -14.77
#